data_AF-A0A2V7MV20-F1
#
_entry.id   AF-A0A2V7MV20-F1
#
_cell.length_a   1.000
_cell.length_b   1.000
_cell.length_c   1.000
_cell.angle_alpha   90.00
_cell.angle_beta   90.00
_cell.angle_gamma   90.00
#
_symmetry.space_group_name_H-M   'P 1'
#
loop_
_entity.id
_entity.type
_entity.pdbx_description
1 polymer ?
#
loop_
_entity_poly.entity_id
_entity_poly.type
_entity_poly.pdbx_seq_one_letter_code
_entity_poly.pdbx_strand_id
1 'polypeptide(L)'
;MWATNLRIIGIVVGTLALYTLIANKIPQVQSEVPHALTLGANVTPEQLVGAGDQLYHGAGGCTACHGLGTRAPNLLTDEKGQGPVGARCGKREPGKDCKAYLYESLTSPRAFVVSGYEPIMPEMARILSPQQIWALVAFLESNGGTVDVTASDIPPASGSAAPAAGGGAGGAPGIAGGSTDPMTIIRGAGCTACHKINGEGGAIGPDLTHVGSRLSTNLIRESILLPDAKTAKGYEKFKGVMPKTFGNQLTAAQLESLVEFLSSHK
;
A
#
# COMPACT_ATOMS: atom_id res chain seq x y z
N MET A 1 50.78 31.48 -19.64
CA MET A 1 50.19 30.15 -19.35
C MET A 1 49.63 30.05 -17.93
N TRP A 2 50.35 30.47 -16.89
CA TRP A 2 49.90 30.31 -15.50
C TRP A 2 48.62 31.10 -15.14
N ALA A 3 48.48 32.34 -15.63
CA ALA A 3 47.28 33.15 -15.42
C ALA A 3 46.01 32.52 -16.04
N THR A 4 46.14 31.86 -17.19
CA THR A 4 45.03 31.15 -17.84
C THR A 4 44.60 29.94 -17.01
N ASN A 5 45.56 29.17 -16.50
CA ASN A 5 45.29 28.00 -15.66
C ASN A 5 44.61 28.40 -14.34
N LEU A 6 45.03 29.50 -13.72
CA LEU A 6 44.39 30.02 -12.50
C LEU A 6 42.93 30.44 -12.73
N ARG A 7 42.61 31.04 -13.88
CA ARG A 7 41.23 31.39 -14.24
C ARG A 7 40.36 30.14 -14.43
N ILE A 8 40.90 29.12 -15.09
CA ILE A 8 40.20 27.84 -15.29
C ILE A 8 39.94 27.16 -13.93
N ILE A 9 40.93 27.09 -13.06
CA ILE A 9 40.79 26.53 -11.70
C ILE A 9 39.74 27.30 -10.92
N GLY A 10 39.77 28.64 -10.96
CA GLY A 10 38.78 29.48 -10.27
C GLY A 10 37.34 29.20 -10.73
N ILE A 11 37.13 29.04 -12.04
CA ILE A 11 35.80 28.71 -12.60
C ILE A 11 35.37 27.30 -12.17
N VAL A 12 36.25 26.30 -12.26
CA VAL A 12 35.92 24.92 -11.90
C VAL A 12 35.58 24.82 -10.41
N VAL A 13 36.42 25.38 -9.54
CA VAL A 13 36.20 25.36 -8.09
C VAL A 13 34.94 26.16 -7.72
N GLY A 14 34.74 27.34 -8.32
CA GLY A 14 33.55 28.14 -8.07
C GLY A 14 32.26 27.43 -8.49
N THR A 15 32.29 26.74 -9.64
CA THR A 15 31.14 25.96 -10.14
C THR A 15 30.86 24.78 -9.22
N LEU A 16 31.87 23.99 -8.85
CA LEU A 16 31.72 22.87 -7.92
C LEU A 16 31.18 23.34 -6.56
N ALA A 17 31.75 24.42 -6.01
CA ALA A 17 31.31 24.99 -4.74
C ALA A 17 29.85 25.45 -4.79
N LEU A 18 29.43 26.09 -5.89
CA LEU A 18 28.04 26.50 -6.10
C LEU A 18 27.09 25.29 -6.15
N TYR A 19 27.44 24.25 -6.92
CA TYR A 19 26.64 23.02 -6.98
C TYR A 19 26.55 22.34 -5.61
N THR A 20 27.66 22.24 -4.87
CA THR A 20 27.68 21.65 -3.53
C THR A 20 26.83 22.47 -2.55
N LEU A 21 26.87 23.81 -2.61
CA LEU A 21 26.05 24.68 -1.78
C LEU A 21 24.56 24.48 -2.04
N ILE A 22 24.18 24.42 -3.32
CA ILE A 22 22.78 24.18 -3.72
C ILE A 22 22.34 22.77 -3.28
N ALA A 23 23.16 21.74 -3.51
CA ALA A 23 22.87 20.37 -3.12
C ALA A 23 22.66 20.22 -1.60
N ASN A 24 23.46 20.92 -0.79
CA ASN A 24 23.32 20.91 0.68
C ASN A 24 22.14 21.76 1.20
N LYS A 25 21.58 22.65 0.38
CA LYS A 25 20.37 23.42 0.70
C LYS A 25 19.09 22.67 0.33
N ILE A 26 19.17 21.69 -0.56
CA ILE A 26 18.05 20.78 -0.85
C ILE A 26 17.91 19.82 0.34
N PRO A 27 16.74 19.75 0.99
CA PRO A 27 16.47 18.77 2.04
C PRO A 27 16.78 17.36 1.51
N GLN A 28 17.76 16.71 2.11
CA GLN A 28 18.18 15.37 1.72
C GLN A 28 17.08 14.39 2.13
N VAL A 29 16.16 14.09 1.19
CA VAL A 29 15.17 13.02 1.36
C VAL A 29 15.93 11.71 1.28
N GLN A 30 16.28 11.17 2.44
CA GLN A 30 16.75 9.80 2.56
C GLN A 30 15.60 8.91 2.06
N SER A 31 15.74 8.36 0.85
CA SER A 31 14.86 7.30 0.39
C SER A 31 15.22 6.08 1.22
N GLU A 32 14.60 5.94 2.39
CA GLU A 32 14.65 4.72 3.16
C GLU A 32 14.13 3.62 2.23
N VAL A 33 15.04 2.75 1.78
CA VAL A 33 14.68 1.60 0.95
C VAL A 33 13.59 0.87 1.71
N PRO A 34 12.42 0.58 1.10
CA PRO A 34 11.42 -0.26 1.74
C PRO A 34 12.17 -1.49 2.22
N HIS A 35 12.26 -1.68 3.53
CA HIS A 35 12.96 -2.84 4.06
C HIS A 35 12.35 -4.03 3.34
N ALA A 36 13.17 -4.74 2.56
CA ALA A 36 12.79 -6.05 2.06
C ALA A 36 12.33 -6.78 3.32
N LEU A 37 11.04 -7.06 3.41
CA LEU A 37 10.38 -7.53 4.62
C LEU A 37 11.04 -8.84 5.04
N THR A 38 12.10 -8.74 5.84
CA THR A 38 12.76 -9.86 6.48
C THR A 38 11.90 -10.17 7.69
N LEU A 39 10.76 -10.80 7.41
CA LEU A 39 9.86 -11.38 8.40
C LEU A 39 10.59 -12.57 9.06
N GLY A 40 11.55 -12.25 9.92
CA GLY A 40 12.34 -13.18 10.71
C GLY A 40 11.70 -13.45 12.07
N ALA A 41 12.40 -14.24 12.90
CA ALA A 41 11.89 -14.73 14.19
C ALA A 41 11.55 -13.64 15.24
N ASN A 42 11.92 -12.37 15.01
CA ASN A 42 11.71 -11.26 15.95
C ASN A 42 10.75 -10.19 15.42
N VAL A 43 9.86 -10.53 14.49
CA VAL A 43 8.89 -9.58 13.92
C VAL A 43 7.74 -9.30 14.91
N THR A 44 7.39 -8.02 15.05
CA THR A 44 6.25 -7.58 15.89
C THR A 44 4.91 -7.75 15.16
N PRO A 45 3.77 -7.90 15.88
CA PRO A 45 2.45 -7.94 15.27
C PRO A 45 2.16 -6.74 14.37
N GLU A 46 2.58 -5.53 14.76
CA GLU A 46 2.38 -4.31 13.98
C GLU A 46 3.17 -4.34 12.66
N GLN A 47 4.39 -4.86 12.68
CA GLN A 47 5.18 -5.05 11.47
C GLN A 47 4.57 -6.09 10.54
N LEU A 48 4.00 -7.18 11.10
CA LEU A 48 3.29 -8.19 10.31
C LEU A 48 2.04 -7.63 9.66
N VAL A 49 1.25 -6.85 10.40
CA VAL A 49 0.05 -6.17 9.87
C VAL A 49 0.44 -5.20 8.75
N GLY A 50 1.48 -4.39 8.94
CA GLY A 50 1.96 -3.48 7.90
C GLY A 50 2.46 -4.21 6.64
N ALA A 51 3.16 -5.33 6.83
CA ALA A 51 3.61 -6.18 5.73
C ALA A 51 2.44 -6.81 4.96
N GLY A 52 1.44 -7.30 5.69
CA GLY A 52 0.22 -7.87 5.12
C GLY A 52 -0.62 -6.84 4.37
N ASP A 53 -0.71 -5.60 4.87
CA ASP A 53 -1.41 -4.51 4.18
C ASP A 53 -0.79 -4.23 2.80
N GLN A 54 0.55 -4.15 2.74
CA GLN A 54 1.28 -3.95 1.50
C GLN A 54 1.09 -5.10 0.51
N LEU A 55 1.03 -6.34 1.01
CA LEU A 55 0.75 -7.50 0.18
C LEU A 55 -0.69 -7.48 -0.34
N TYR A 56 -1.66 -7.16 0.51
CA TYR A 56 -3.08 -7.14 0.15
C TYR A 56 -3.39 -6.12 -0.96
N HIS A 57 -2.84 -4.91 -0.83
CA HIS A 57 -3.03 -3.81 -1.77
C HIS A 57 -2.05 -3.80 -2.95
N GLY A 58 -0.99 -4.63 -2.89
CA GLY A 58 0.07 -4.67 -3.89
C GLY A 58 0.28 -6.07 -4.46
N ALA A 59 1.43 -6.67 -4.12
CA ALA A 59 1.94 -7.88 -4.79
C ALA A 59 1.05 -9.13 -4.63
N GLY A 60 0.18 -9.18 -3.62
CA GLY A 60 -0.78 -10.26 -3.41
C GLY A 60 -2.02 -10.17 -4.30
N GLY A 61 -2.25 -9.04 -4.98
CA GLY A 61 -3.37 -8.86 -5.93
C GLY A 61 -4.77 -9.06 -5.34
N CYS A 62 -4.90 -9.03 -4.00
CA CYS A 62 -6.11 -9.45 -3.31
C CYS A 62 -7.30 -8.53 -3.63
N THR A 63 -7.04 -7.22 -3.77
CA THR A 63 -8.03 -6.20 -4.10
C THR A 63 -8.72 -6.42 -5.44
N ALA A 64 -8.08 -7.13 -6.39
CA ALA A 64 -8.66 -7.42 -7.70
C ALA A 64 -9.94 -8.27 -7.62
N CYS A 65 -10.12 -9.04 -6.54
CA CYS A 65 -11.31 -9.85 -6.29
C CYS A 65 -12.03 -9.46 -4.99
N HIS A 66 -11.29 -9.14 -3.93
CA HIS A 66 -11.83 -8.94 -2.57
C HIS A 66 -12.15 -7.47 -2.22
N GLY A 67 -12.08 -6.54 -3.18
CA GLY A 67 -12.35 -5.12 -2.94
C GLY A 67 -13.82 -4.71 -2.91
N LEU A 68 -14.66 -5.31 -3.75
CA LEU A 68 -16.04 -4.83 -4.00
C LEU A 68 -17.16 -5.76 -3.52
N GLY A 69 -16.84 -6.97 -3.02
CA GLY A 69 -17.87 -7.94 -2.61
C GLY A 69 -18.69 -8.55 -3.76
N THR A 70 -18.30 -8.30 -5.01
CA THR A 70 -19.03 -8.78 -6.20
C THR A 70 -18.43 -10.05 -6.78
N ARG A 71 -17.09 -10.11 -6.86
CA ARG A 71 -16.34 -11.23 -7.42
C ARG A 71 -15.89 -12.22 -6.33
N ALA A 72 -15.53 -11.71 -5.17
CA ALA A 72 -15.20 -12.47 -3.98
C ALA A 72 -15.69 -11.69 -2.75
N PRO A 73 -15.80 -12.32 -1.56
CA PRO A 73 -16.25 -11.65 -0.35
C PRO A 73 -15.41 -10.42 -0.04
N ASN A 74 -16.05 -9.33 0.40
CA ASN A 74 -15.36 -8.16 0.89
C ASN A 74 -14.64 -8.49 2.21
N LEU A 75 -13.33 -8.22 2.27
CA LEU A 75 -12.52 -8.59 3.43
C LEU A 75 -12.27 -7.43 4.40
N LEU A 76 -12.12 -6.20 3.89
CA LEU A 76 -11.73 -5.04 4.72
C LEU A 76 -12.93 -4.24 5.25
N THR A 77 -14.08 -4.38 4.61
CA THR A 77 -15.30 -3.66 4.98
C THR A 77 -16.46 -4.64 5.15
N ASP A 78 -17.68 -4.13 5.16
CA ASP A 78 -18.86 -4.96 5.36
C ASP A 78 -19.07 -5.97 4.23
N GLU A 79 -19.20 -7.24 4.60
CA GLU A 79 -19.65 -8.32 3.72
C GLU A 79 -21.11 -8.65 4.02
N LYS A 80 -22.03 -8.00 3.32
CA LYS A 80 -23.48 -8.28 3.40
C LYS A 80 -24.02 -8.24 4.85
N GLY A 81 -23.64 -7.21 5.61
CA GLY A 81 -24.07 -6.99 7.00
C GLY A 81 -23.28 -7.75 8.06
N GLN A 82 -22.21 -8.47 7.68
CA GLN A 82 -21.41 -9.28 8.61
C GLN A 82 -20.13 -8.57 9.09
N GLY A 83 -19.90 -7.31 8.69
CA GLY A 83 -18.69 -6.56 9.02
C GLY A 83 -17.45 -7.08 8.29
N PRO A 84 -16.24 -6.57 8.64
CA PRO A 84 -14.96 -6.97 8.04
C PRO A 84 -14.51 -8.37 8.46
N VAL A 85 -13.52 -8.93 7.78
CA VAL A 85 -13.19 -10.35 7.89
C VAL A 85 -12.65 -10.69 9.28
N GLY A 86 -11.84 -9.82 9.88
CA GLY A 86 -11.29 -10.02 11.23
C GLY A 86 -12.38 -10.09 12.31
N ALA A 87 -13.50 -9.41 12.11
CA ALA A 87 -14.63 -9.46 13.05
C ALA A 87 -15.45 -10.77 12.97
N ARG A 88 -15.36 -11.50 11.84
CA ARG A 88 -16.27 -12.64 11.54
C ARG A 88 -15.57 -13.97 11.30
N CYS A 89 -14.30 -13.99 10.93
CA CYS A 89 -13.49 -15.18 10.59
C CYS A 89 -13.65 -16.33 11.60
N GLY A 90 -13.55 -16.07 12.90
CA GLY A 90 -13.65 -17.10 13.94
C GLY A 90 -15.04 -17.75 14.10
N LYS A 91 -16.05 -17.28 13.35
CA LYS A 91 -17.41 -17.84 13.33
C LYS A 91 -17.77 -18.43 11.96
N ARG A 92 -16.84 -18.41 10.99
CA ARG A 92 -17.11 -18.81 9.60
C ARG A 92 -17.21 -20.31 9.44
N GLU A 93 -16.37 -21.05 10.14
CA GLU A 93 -16.33 -22.50 10.07
C GLU A 93 -16.32 -23.11 11.48
N PRO A 94 -17.27 -24.00 11.80
CA PRO A 94 -17.32 -24.66 13.11
C PRO A 94 -16.00 -25.38 13.43
N GLY A 95 -15.43 -25.09 14.61
CA GLY A 95 -14.21 -25.74 15.09
C GLY A 95 -12.90 -25.11 14.62
N LYS A 96 -12.93 -24.00 13.88
CA LYS A 96 -11.74 -23.20 13.53
C LYS A 96 -11.79 -21.82 14.17
N ASP A 97 -10.65 -21.38 14.70
CA ASP A 97 -10.46 -19.99 15.10
C ASP A 97 -10.18 -19.10 13.87
N CYS A 98 -10.09 -17.79 14.08
CA CYS A 98 -9.88 -16.83 13.02
C CYS A 98 -8.57 -17.11 12.24
N LYS A 99 -7.48 -17.32 12.97
CA LYS A 99 -6.15 -17.57 12.44
C LYS A 99 -6.12 -18.77 11.53
N ALA A 100 -6.62 -19.92 12.00
CA ALA A 100 -6.67 -21.16 11.25
C ALA A 100 -7.56 -21.04 10.01
N TYR A 101 -8.73 -20.39 10.14
CA TYR A 101 -9.63 -20.16 9.02
C TYR A 101 -8.98 -19.33 7.91
N LEU A 102 -8.33 -18.21 8.27
CA LEU A 102 -7.70 -17.32 7.30
C LEU A 102 -6.48 -17.98 6.63
N TYR A 103 -5.66 -18.69 7.39
CA TYR A 103 -4.52 -19.42 6.85
C TYR A 103 -4.96 -20.52 5.87
N GLU A 104 -5.98 -21.31 6.22
CA GLU A 104 -6.51 -22.33 5.31
C GLU A 104 -7.18 -21.71 4.08
N SER A 105 -7.90 -20.60 4.24
CA SER A 105 -8.50 -19.88 3.11
C SER A 105 -7.47 -19.41 2.08
N LEU A 106 -6.26 -19.05 2.52
CA LEU A 106 -5.17 -18.63 1.63
C LEU A 106 -4.44 -19.82 1.00
N THR A 107 -4.21 -20.89 1.76
CA THR A 107 -3.39 -22.04 1.31
C THR A 107 -4.22 -23.11 0.60
N SER A 108 -5.49 -23.24 0.94
CA SER A 108 -6.47 -24.23 0.44
C SER A 108 -7.85 -23.59 0.23
N PRO A 109 -8.00 -22.58 -0.64
CA PRO A 109 -9.22 -21.77 -0.79
C PRO A 109 -10.48 -22.54 -1.19
N ARG A 110 -10.33 -23.78 -1.70
CA ARG A 110 -11.44 -24.65 -2.08
C ARG A 110 -11.98 -25.48 -0.90
N ALA A 111 -11.27 -25.53 0.23
CA ALA A 111 -11.68 -26.27 1.42
C ALA A 111 -12.95 -25.67 2.04
N PHE A 112 -13.04 -24.35 2.07
CA PHE A 112 -14.22 -23.62 2.51
C PHE A 112 -14.54 -22.47 1.55
N VAL A 113 -15.60 -22.63 0.76
CA VAL A 113 -16.07 -21.59 -0.15
C VAL A 113 -17.24 -20.84 0.48
N VAL A 114 -17.09 -19.52 0.63
CA VAL A 114 -18.15 -18.66 1.17
C VAL A 114 -19.39 -18.76 0.28
N SER A 115 -20.54 -19.03 0.90
CA SER A 115 -21.82 -19.13 0.20
C SER A 115 -22.09 -17.89 -0.69
N GLY A 116 -22.50 -18.16 -1.93
CA GLY A 116 -22.77 -17.13 -2.93
C GLY A 116 -21.57 -16.68 -3.76
N TYR A 117 -20.40 -17.33 -3.62
CA TYR A 117 -19.23 -17.09 -4.45
C TYR A 117 -18.75 -18.36 -5.14
N GLU A 118 -18.14 -18.20 -6.31
CA GLU A 118 -17.53 -19.30 -7.04
C GLU A 118 -16.13 -19.63 -6.49
N PRO A 119 -15.67 -20.89 -6.61
CA PRO A 119 -14.33 -21.32 -6.18
C PRO A 119 -13.23 -20.87 -7.15
N ILE A 120 -13.07 -19.55 -7.29
CA ILE A 120 -12.13 -18.90 -8.22
C ILE A 120 -10.85 -18.41 -7.54
N MET A 121 -10.80 -18.41 -6.21
CA MET A 121 -9.62 -17.95 -5.47
C MET A 121 -8.44 -18.90 -5.72
N PRO A 122 -7.28 -18.40 -6.19
CA PRO A 122 -6.10 -19.24 -6.39
C PRO A 122 -5.47 -19.69 -5.06
N GLU A 123 -4.72 -20.79 -5.07
CA GLU A 123 -3.89 -21.18 -3.94
C GLU A 123 -2.75 -20.17 -3.74
N MET A 124 -2.87 -19.29 -2.74
CA MET A 124 -1.91 -18.20 -2.52
C MET A 124 -0.53 -18.72 -2.10
N ALA A 125 -0.45 -19.90 -1.50
CA ALA A 125 0.82 -20.57 -1.17
C ALA A 125 1.70 -20.85 -2.40
N ARG A 126 1.15 -20.82 -3.62
CA ARG A 126 1.91 -20.95 -4.87
C ARG A 126 2.51 -19.63 -5.36
N ILE A 127 2.00 -18.51 -4.85
CA ILE A 127 2.35 -17.15 -5.30
C ILE A 127 3.18 -16.43 -4.23
N LEU A 128 2.88 -16.68 -2.95
CA LEU A 128 3.45 -16.00 -1.81
C LEU A 128 4.27 -16.96 -0.95
N SER A 129 5.32 -16.43 -0.32
CA SER A 129 6.12 -17.20 0.64
C SER A 129 5.32 -17.49 1.92
N PRO A 130 5.71 -18.52 2.70
CA PRO A 130 5.05 -18.82 3.96
C PRO A 130 4.99 -17.62 4.92
N GLN A 131 6.05 -16.80 4.98
CA GLN A 131 6.08 -15.60 5.81
C GLN A 131 5.09 -14.53 5.32
N GLN A 132 4.97 -14.37 4.00
CA GLN A 132 4.00 -13.44 3.40
C GLN A 132 2.55 -13.87 3.65
N ILE A 133 2.27 -15.18 3.65
CA ILE A 133 0.96 -15.72 4.03
C ILE A 133 0.63 -15.34 5.47
N TRP A 134 1.55 -15.53 6.41
CA TRP A 134 1.32 -15.17 7.82
C TRP A 134 1.17 -13.66 8.04
N ALA A 135 1.91 -12.83 7.30
CA ALA A 135 1.70 -11.39 7.30
C ALA A 135 0.29 -11.01 6.82
N LEU A 136 -0.20 -11.65 5.75
CA LEU A 136 -1.57 -11.46 5.28
C LEU A 136 -2.61 -11.90 6.33
N VAL A 137 -2.40 -13.04 6.99
CA VAL A 137 -3.31 -13.49 8.07
C VAL A 137 -3.38 -12.44 9.18
N ALA A 138 -2.23 -11.96 9.67
CA ALA A 138 -2.17 -10.94 10.72
C ALA A 138 -2.90 -9.64 10.31
N PHE A 139 -2.69 -9.19 9.06
CA PHE A 139 -3.41 -8.04 8.53
C PHE A 139 -4.92 -8.26 8.46
N LEU A 140 -5.38 -9.41 7.96
CA LEU A 140 -6.81 -9.71 7.85
C LEU A 140 -7.47 -9.84 9.23
N GLU A 141 -6.79 -10.37 10.24
CA GLU A 141 -7.22 -10.37 11.64
C GLU A 141 -7.39 -8.96 12.20
N SER A 142 -6.43 -8.06 11.92
CA SER A 142 -6.47 -6.67 12.40
C SER A 142 -7.66 -5.87 11.86
N ASN A 143 -8.30 -6.33 10.76
CA ASN A 143 -9.49 -5.72 10.18
C ASN A 143 -10.75 -6.12 10.98
N GLY A 144 -10.86 -5.60 12.19
CA GLY A 144 -12.02 -5.76 13.08
C GLY A 144 -11.92 -6.91 14.09
N GLY A 145 -10.77 -7.57 14.21
CA GLY A 145 -10.48 -8.61 15.20
C GLY A 145 -9.20 -8.33 15.99
N THR A 146 -8.80 -9.29 16.82
CA THR A 146 -7.50 -9.31 17.50
C THR A 146 -6.49 -10.05 16.63
N VAL A 147 -5.24 -9.56 16.61
CA VAL A 147 -4.15 -10.23 15.89
C VAL A 147 -3.60 -11.35 16.78
N ASP A 148 -3.87 -12.59 16.39
CA ASP A 148 -3.49 -13.80 17.13
C ASP A 148 -2.26 -14.48 16.49
N VAL A 149 -1.79 -13.97 15.35
CA VAL A 149 -0.53 -14.36 14.72
C VAL A 149 0.67 -13.90 15.57
N THR A 150 1.57 -14.83 15.81
CA THR A 150 2.78 -14.66 16.62
C THR A 150 4.02 -15.07 15.85
N ALA A 151 5.21 -14.71 16.36
CA ALA A 151 6.47 -15.11 15.76
C ALA A 151 6.64 -16.64 15.64
N SER A 152 6.00 -17.44 16.52
CA SER A 152 6.03 -18.90 16.43
C SER A 152 5.25 -19.49 15.27
N ASP A 153 4.27 -18.75 14.71
CA ASP A 153 3.52 -19.21 13.54
C ASP A 153 4.35 -19.10 12.26
N ILE A 154 5.39 -18.24 12.25
CA ILE A 154 6.18 -17.92 11.07
C ILE A 154 7.33 -18.92 10.94
N PRO A 155 7.35 -19.77 9.90
CA PRO A 155 8.45 -20.70 9.72
C PRO A 155 9.74 -19.94 9.43
N PRO A 156 10.87 -20.38 10.01
CA PRO A 156 12.17 -19.78 9.71
C PRO A 156 12.40 -19.83 8.20
N ALA A 157 12.99 -18.77 7.66
CA ALA A 157 13.30 -18.69 6.23
C ALA A 157 14.30 -19.80 5.84
N SER A 158 13.79 -20.93 5.35
CA SER A 158 14.58 -22.03 4.81
C SER A 158 14.53 -21.98 3.28
N GLY A 159 15.62 -21.49 2.66
CA GLY A 159 15.92 -21.73 1.25
C GLY A 159 15.20 -20.87 0.21
N SER A 160 15.78 -19.69 -0.06
CA SER A 160 16.00 -19.08 -1.38
C SER A 160 14.94 -19.22 -2.49
N ALA A 161 14.12 -18.20 -2.68
CA ALA A 161 14.06 -17.55 -3.98
C ALA A 161 14.99 -16.34 -3.90
N ALA A 162 16.18 -16.45 -4.49
CA ALA A 162 17.04 -15.30 -4.67
C ALA A 162 16.26 -14.20 -5.40
N PRO A 163 16.32 -12.93 -4.98
CA PRO A 163 15.87 -11.86 -5.85
C PRO A 163 16.76 -11.95 -7.09
N ALA A 164 16.13 -12.06 -8.26
CA ALA A 164 16.84 -11.96 -9.52
C ALA A 164 17.68 -10.68 -9.48
N ALA A 165 18.99 -10.84 -9.42
CA ALA A 165 19.94 -9.76 -9.61
C ALA A 165 19.75 -9.26 -11.04
N GLY A 166 19.17 -8.07 -11.16
CA GLY A 166 18.92 -7.39 -12.42
C GLY A 166 18.93 -5.88 -12.23
N GLY A 167 20.14 -5.32 -12.10
CA GLY A 167 20.49 -4.01 -12.64
C GLY A 167 19.96 -2.73 -11.97
N GLY A 168 20.88 -1.99 -11.35
CA GLY A 168 20.88 -0.53 -11.39
C GLY A 168 20.23 0.18 -10.20
N ALA A 169 21.00 1.09 -9.62
CA ALA A 169 20.52 2.11 -8.70
C ALA A 169 19.45 2.98 -9.40
N GLY A 170 18.19 2.67 -9.13
CA GLY A 170 17.02 3.51 -9.36
C GLY A 170 16.06 3.19 -8.22
N GLY A 171 15.60 4.22 -7.51
CA GLY A 171 14.62 4.05 -6.44
C GLY A 171 13.49 3.15 -6.91
N ALA A 172 13.03 2.23 -6.04
CA ALA A 172 11.95 1.33 -6.38
C ALA A 172 10.82 2.14 -7.05
N PRO A 173 10.19 1.64 -8.13
CA PRO A 173 9.31 2.46 -8.97
C PRO A 173 8.07 3.04 -8.26
N GLY A 174 7.89 2.86 -6.96
CA GLY A 174 6.64 3.18 -6.28
C GLY A 174 5.46 2.43 -6.91
N ILE A 175 4.26 2.86 -6.57
CA ILE A 175 3.02 2.36 -7.19
C ILE A 175 3.07 2.55 -8.73
N ALA A 176 2.32 1.78 -9.51
CA ALA A 176 2.22 2.00 -10.96
C ALA A 176 3.56 1.92 -11.73
N GLY A 177 4.54 1.18 -11.21
CA GLY A 177 5.77 0.87 -11.94
C GLY A 177 6.63 2.09 -12.29
N GLY A 178 6.61 3.15 -11.49
CA GLY A 178 7.42 4.36 -11.71
C GLY A 178 6.70 5.43 -12.49
N SER A 179 5.53 5.11 -13.03
CA SER A 179 4.75 6.07 -13.81
C SER A 179 4.38 7.27 -12.95
N THR A 180 4.62 8.47 -13.50
CA THR A 180 4.11 9.72 -12.97
C THR A 180 2.79 10.13 -13.63
N ASP A 181 2.18 9.27 -14.46
CA ASP A 181 0.85 9.53 -15.01
C ASP A 181 -0.22 9.44 -13.90
N PRO A 182 -0.99 10.52 -13.64
CA PRO A 182 -1.93 10.58 -12.52
C PRO A 182 -2.96 9.45 -12.52
N MET A 183 -3.56 9.13 -13.67
CA MET A 183 -4.60 8.10 -13.74
C MET A 183 -4.03 6.69 -13.59
N THR A 184 -2.79 6.46 -14.03
CA THR A 184 -2.08 5.21 -13.77
C THR A 184 -1.77 5.06 -12.28
N ILE A 185 -1.34 6.14 -11.61
CA ILE A 185 -1.13 6.14 -10.15
C ILE A 185 -2.47 5.89 -9.42
N ILE A 186 -3.53 6.61 -9.79
CA ILE A 186 -4.87 6.49 -9.20
C ILE A 186 -5.38 5.04 -9.25
N ARG A 187 -5.23 4.37 -10.39
CA ARG A 187 -5.65 2.97 -10.55
C ARG A 187 -4.71 2.02 -9.83
N GLY A 188 -3.40 2.23 -9.97
CA GLY A 188 -2.39 1.39 -9.32
C GLY A 188 -2.43 1.46 -7.80
N ALA A 189 -2.83 2.61 -7.24
CA ALA A 189 -3.02 2.83 -5.80
C ALA A 189 -4.41 2.39 -5.31
N GLY A 190 -5.29 1.95 -6.22
CA GLY A 190 -6.64 1.53 -5.89
C GLY A 190 -7.56 2.68 -5.43
N CYS A 191 -7.23 3.94 -5.72
CA CYS A 191 -8.04 5.08 -5.28
C CYS A 191 -9.49 4.98 -5.78
N THR A 192 -9.68 4.48 -7.01
CA THR A 192 -11.01 4.29 -7.63
C THR A 192 -11.84 3.19 -6.98
N ALA A 193 -11.26 2.33 -6.15
CA ALA A 193 -12.03 1.34 -5.39
C ALA A 193 -13.01 2.02 -4.40
N CYS A 194 -12.61 3.18 -3.87
CA CYS A 194 -13.41 3.91 -2.89
C CYS A 194 -13.90 5.26 -3.42
N HIS A 195 -13.06 5.99 -4.14
CA HIS A 195 -13.35 7.34 -4.63
C HIS A 195 -13.83 7.34 -6.07
N LYS A 196 -14.69 8.29 -6.40
CA LYS A 196 -15.05 8.62 -7.78
C LYS A 196 -14.14 9.72 -8.31
N ILE A 197 -13.65 9.57 -9.54
CA ILE A 197 -12.84 10.56 -10.26
C ILE A 197 -13.28 10.55 -11.73
N ASN A 198 -13.80 11.67 -12.24
CA ASN A 198 -14.27 11.79 -13.63
C ASN A 198 -15.26 10.69 -14.06
N GLY A 199 -16.11 10.26 -13.13
CA GLY A 199 -17.09 9.19 -13.35
C GLY A 199 -16.55 7.76 -13.17
N GLU A 200 -15.24 7.57 -12.99
CA GLU A 200 -14.62 6.28 -12.68
C GLU A 200 -14.54 6.06 -11.16
N GLY A 201 -14.97 4.89 -10.67
CA GLY A 201 -14.80 4.48 -9.26
C GLY A 201 -16.07 4.47 -8.40
N GLY A 202 -15.88 4.44 -7.08
CA GLY A 202 -16.92 4.18 -6.08
C GLY A 202 -17.45 5.40 -5.30
N ALA A 203 -18.37 5.15 -4.36
CA ALA A 203 -18.95 6.17 -3.47
C ALA A 203 -18.68 5.90 -1.97
N ILE A 204 -17.73 5.01 -1.67
CA ILE A 204 -17.30 4.71 -0.30
C ILE A 204 -16.54 5.92 0.27
N GLY A 205 -15.65 6.49 -0.53
CA GLY A 205 -15.00 7.76 -0.28
C GLY A 205 -15.71 8.93 -0.98
N PRO A 206 -15.37 10.19 -0.60
CA PRO A 206 -15.88 11.37 -1.27
C PRO A 206 -15.49 11.42 -2.75
N ASP A 207 -16.39 11.96 -3.58
CA ASP A 207 -16.12 12.21 -4.99
C ASP A 207 -14.99 13.24 -5.16
N LEU A 208 -13.92 12.83 -5.83
CA LEU A 208 -12.72 13.63 -6.04
C LEU A 208 -12.71 14.37 -7.38
N THR A 209 -13.73 14.19 -8.23
CA THR A 209 -13.83 14.79 -9.58
C THR A 209 -13.65 16.30 -9.60
N HIS A 210 -14.08 17.00 -8.55
CA HIS A 210 -13.94 18.46 -8.41
C HIS A 210 -13.30 18.83 -7.06
N VAL A 211 -12.37 18.02 -6.57
CA VAL A 211 -11.77 18.23 -5.24
C VAL A 211 -10.95 19.52 -5.18
N GLY A 212 -10.33 19.94 -6.28
CA GLY A 212 -9.56 21.18 -6.39
C GLY A 212 -10.40 22.45 -6.22
N SER A 213 -11.72 22.37 -6.37
CA SER A 213 -12.64 23.47 -6.03
C SER A 213 -12.95 23.58 -4.53
N ARG A 214 -12.72 22.51 -3.77
CA ARG A 214 -13.10 22.41 -2.36
C ARG A 214 -11.92 22.42 -1.41
N LEU A 215 -10.77 21.90 -1.84
CA LEU A 215 -9.56 21.76 -1.04
C LEU A 215 -8.37 22.43 -1.72
N SER A 216 -7.48 23.02 -0.91
CA SER A 216 -6.20 23.50 -1.39
C SER A 216 -5.25 22.34 -1.69
N THR A 217 -4.26 22.57 -2.54
CA THR A 217 -3.18 21.61 -2.86
C THR A 217 -2.54 21.02 -1.59
N ASN A 218 -2.30 21.84 -0.57
CA ASN A 218 -1.73 21.37 0.70
C ASN A 218 -2.70 20.48 1.49
N LEU A 219 -3.99 20.78 1.49
CA LEU A 219 -4.99 19.93 2.13
C LEU A 219 -5.17 18.61 1.39
N ILE A 220 -5.09 18.60 0.06
CA ILE A 220 -5.10 17.35 -0.73
C ILE A 220 -3.89 16.49 -0.37
N ARG A 221 -2.70 17.09 -0.30
CA ARG A 221 -1.47 16.38 0.12
C ARG A 221 -1.59 15.83 1.55
N GLU A 222 -2.08 16.66 2.48
CA GLU A 222 -2.34 16.25 3.87
C GLU A 222 -3.34 15.07 3.91
N SER A 223 -4.42 15.11 3.14
CA SER A 223 -5.41 14.02 3.10
C SER A 223 -4.86 12.71 2.51
N ILE A 224 -3.88 12.75 1.61
CA ILE A 224 -3.25 11.53 1.07
C ILE A 224 -2.27 10.92 2.08
N LEU A 225 -1.48 11.77 2.75
CA LEU A 225 -0.44 11.31 3.69
C LEU A 225 -1.00 10.99 5.08
N LEU A 226 -2.02 11.73 5.51
CA LEU A 226 -2.63 11.70 6.83
C LEU A 226 -4.17 11.68 6.71
N PRO A 227 -4.76 10.61 6.16
CA PRO A 227 -6.18 10.58 5.80
C PRO A 227 -7.15 10.75 6.97
N ASP A 228 -6.74 10.41 8.19
CA ASP A 228 -7.57 10.55 9.38
C ASP A 228 -7.43 11.91 10.08
N ALA A 229 -6.53 12.78 9.62
CA ALA A 229 -6.33 14.11 10.21
C ALA A 229 -7.58 14.99 10.07
N LYS A 230 -8.26 14.91 8.91
CA LYS A 230 -9.51 15.61 8.62
C LYS A 230 -10.40 14.74 7.74
N THR A 231 -11.45 14.17 8.33
CA THR A 231 -12.46 13.41 7.59
C THR A 231 -13.43 14.37 6.88
N ALA A 232 -13.77 14.06 5.63
CA ALA A 232 -14.75 14.83 4.88
C ALA A 232 -16.14 14.76 5.53
N LYS A 233 -16.88 15.86 5.52
CA LYS A 233 -18.23 15.94 6.08
C LYS A 233 -19.15 14.89 5.44
N GLY A 234 -19.84 14.11 6.26
CA GLY A 234 -20.74 13.03 5.82
C GLY A 234 -20.06 11.66 5.63
N TYR A 235 -18.74 11.58 5.82
CA TYR A 235 -17.95 10.35 5.73
C TYR A 235 -17.36 9.92 7.08
N GLU A 236 -17.86 10.46 8.19
CA GLU A 236 -17.35 10.21 9.54
C GLU A 236 -17.40 8.72 9.90
N LYS A 237 -18.41 8.00 9.43
CA LYS A 237 -18.57 6.54 9.60
C LYS A 237 -17.51 5.71 8.85
N PHE A 238 -16.79 6.32 7.91
CA PHE A 238 -15.73 5.69 7.11
C PHE A 238 -14.33 6.16 7.54
N LYS A 239 -14.21 6.82 8.70
CA LYS A 239 -12.90 7.16 9.27
C LYS A 239 -12.05 5.90 9.45
N GLY A 240 -10.77 5.97 9.09
CA GLY A 240 -9.85 4.83 9.13
C GLY A 240 -9.90 3.91 7.91
N VAL A 241 -10.85 4.08 6.97
CA VAL A 241 -10.95 3.24 5.76
C VAL A 241 -9.89 3.61 4.72
N MET A 242 -9.50 4.88 4.64
CA MET A 242 -8.48 5.32 3.70
C MET A 242 -7.07 4.90 4.19
N PRO A 243 -6.29 4.12 3.41
CA PRO A 243 -5.01 3.60 3.84
C PRO A 243 -4.01 4.68 4.26
N LYS A 244 -3.26 4.43 5.33
CA LYS A 244 -2.20 5.32 5.84
C LYS A 244 -0.83 5.03 5.23
N THR A 245 -0.78 4.08 4.29
CA THR A 245 0.46 3.54 3.73
C THR A 245 0.95 4.28 2.48
N PHE A 246 0.13 5.19 1.91
CA PHE A 246 0.51 5.91 0.68
C PHE A 246 1.79 6.74 0.82
N GLY A 247 2.09 7.28 2.00
CA GLY A 247 3.35 7.99 2.25
C GLY A 247 4.60 7.13 2.07
N ASN A 248 4.46 5.80 2.20
CA ASN A 248 5.55 4.84 2.03
C ASN A 248 5.49 4.11 0.67
N GLN A 249 4.39 4.26 -0.08
CA GLN A 249 4.16 3.54 -1.34
C GLN A 249 4.29 4.44 -2.58
N LEU A 250 3.96 5.73 -2.46
CA LEU A 250 4.14 6.72 -3.53
C LEU A 250 5.55 7.29 -3.45
N THR A 251 6.22 7.41 -4.59
CA THR A 251 7.41 8.26 -4.67
C THR A 251 7.01 9.74 -4.53
N ALA A 252 7.96 10.60 -4.18
CA ALA A 252 7.71 12.05 -4.13
C ALA A 252 7.17 12.58 -5.47
N ALA A 253 7.71 12.12 -6.60
CA ALA A 253 7.25 12.52 -7.92
C ALA A 253 5.81 12.08 -8.21
N GLN A 254 5.41 10.90 -7.74
CA GLN A 254 4.05 10.39 -7.90
C GLN A 254 3.05 11.12 -7.01
N LEU A 255 3.43 11.37 -5.76
CA LEU A 255 2.60 12.16 -4.85
C LEU A 255 2.35 13.55 -5.42
N GLU A 256 3.39 14.23 -5.90
CA GLU A 256 3.25 15.57 -6.47
C GLU A 256 2.41 15.58 -7.75
N SER A 257 2.65 14.63 -8.67
CA SER A 257 1.82 14.50 -9.88
C SER A 257 0.34 14.26 -9.55
N LEU A 258 0.06 13.40 -8.58
CA LEU A 258 -1.30 13.11 -8.13
C LEU A 258 -1.97 14.33 -7.48
N VAL A 259 -1.25 15.03 -6.60
CA VAL A 259 -1.74 16.22 -5.90
C VAL A 259 -2.02 17.35 -6.90
N GLU A 260 -1.14 17.56 -7.87
CA GLU A 260 -1.32 18.56 -8.92
C GLU A 260 -2.54 18.25 -9.78
N PHE A 261 -2.67 17.00 -10.24
CA PHE A 261 -3.83 16.53 -10.98
C PHE A 261 -5.14 16.78 -10.21
N LEU A 262 -5.23 16.36 -8.95
CA LEU A 262 -6.43 16.55 -8.13
C LEU A 262 -6.72 18.02 -7.85
N SER A 263 -5.69 18.84 -7.64
CA SER A 263 -5.84 20.28 -7.39
C SER A 263 -6.29 21.08 -8.62
N SER A 264 -5.95 20.60 -9.82
CA SER A 264 -6.37 21.23 -11.08
C SER A 264 -7.80 20.87 -11.49
N HIS A 265 -8.37 19.81 -10.92
CA HIS A 265 -9.74 19.38 -11.14
C HIS A 265 -10.72 20.20 -10.28
N LYS A 266 -11.18 21.31 -10.86
CA LYS A 266 -12.13 22.26 -10.27
C LYS A 266 -13.55 22.01 -10.71
#